data_AF-A0A2D7VKT8-F1
#
_entry.id   AF-A0A2D7VKT8-F1
#
_cell.length_a   1.000
_cell.length_b   1.000
_cell.length_c   1.000
_cell.angle_alpha   90.00
_cell.angle_beta   90.00
_cell.angle_gamma   90.00
#
_symmetry.space_group_name_H-M   'P 1'
#
loop_
_entity.id
_entity.type
_entity.pdbx_description
1 polymer ?
#
loop_
_entity_poly.entity_id
_entity_poly.type
_entity_poly.pdbx_seq_one_letter_code
_entity_poly.pdbx_strand_id
1 'polypeptide(L)'
;MCEPLTYELKDAIEWAMQWPTLGDAEDAGYTMSVGYTKGMGTHHVMLNGFSMEDPGFDAQDPRFPGTRVDDLFEHDKPEFLMYGGEERDSELVGFAWFVYAPADSPPEGFTGDNDWWHRHDSLCFRTSEFLVMGENLDEETCDDRGGVNVNLGEYWMVHAWIVRPWLAYDDVFTNHHPCLHEEGPEQDPDAECWGESTEHVGHDI
;
A
#
# COMPACT_ATOMS: atom_id res chain seq x y z
N MET A 1 -3.52 -1.37 -26.46
CA MET A 1 -2.66 -1.32 -25.27
C MET A 1 -3.25 -2.04 -24.06
N CYS A 2 -4.46 -2.64 -24.15
CA CYS A 2 -5.07 -3.37 -23.02
C CYS A 2 -4.48 -4.76 -22.75
N GLU A 3 -3.94 -5.44 -23.79
CA GLU A 3 -3.40 -6.79 -23.64
C GLU A 3 -2.14 -6.84 -22.76
N PRO A 4 -1.12 -5.96 -22.94
CA PRO A 4 0.02 -5.90 -22.01
C PRO A 4 -0.37 -5.63 -20.56
N LEU A 5 -1.20 -4.61 -20.31
CA LEU A 5 -1.71 -4.30 -18.96
C LEU A 5 -2.38 -5.51 -18.31
N THR A 6 -3.17 -6.27 -19.07
CA THR A 6 -3.82 -7.48 -18.54
C THR A 6 -2.81 -8.52 -18.07
N TYR A 7 -1.68 -8.67 -18.77
CA TYR A 7 -0.61 -9.58 -18.34
C TYR A 7 0.13 -9.06 -17.13
N GLU A 8 0.42 -7.76 -17.07
CA GLU A 8 1.09 -7.14 -15.92
C GLU A 8 0.28 -7.33 -14.63
N LEU A 9 -1.03 -7.04 -14.67
CA LEU A 9 -1.93 -7.26 -13.53
C LEU A 9 -2.03 -8.75 -13.15
N LYS A 10 -1.97 -9.65 -14.14
CA LYS A 10 -1.97 -11.10 -13.90
C LYS A 10 -0.70 -11.56 -13.21
N ASP A 11 0.46 -11.03 -13.60
CA ASP A 11 1.75 -11.37 -12.99
C ASP A 11 1.76 -10.98 -11.50
N ALA A 12 1.25 -9.79 -11.16
CA ALA A 12 1.11 -9.35 -9.78
C ALA A 12 0.26 -10.31 -8.94
N ILE A 13 -0.90 -10.73 -9.46
CA ILE A 13 -1.77 -11.71 -8.81
C ILE A 13 -1.03 -13.03 -8.63
N GLU A 14 -0.41 -13.56 -9.69
CA GLU A 14 0.29 -14.86 -9.64
C GLU A 14 1.42 -14.87 -8.62
N TRP A 15 2.16 -13.77 -8.50
CA TRP A 15 3.21 -13.63 -7.50
C TRP A 15 2.65 -13.55 -6.07
N ALA A 16 1.65 -12.70 -5.84
CA ALA A 16 1.10 -12.47 -4.51
C ALA A 16 0.26 -13.65 -3.98
N MET A 17 -0.30 -14.48 -4.87
CA MET A 17 -1.07 -15.68 -4.49
C MET A 17 -0.25 -16.76 -3.76
N GLN A 18 1.06 -16.56 -3.60
CA GLN A 18 1.87 -17.32 -2.64
C GLN A 18 1.47 -17.06 -1.17
N TRP A 19 0.82 -15.93 -0.89
CA TRP A 19 0.39 -15.49 0.43
C TRP A 19 -1.09 -15.07 0.43
N PRO A 20 -2.02 -16.01 0.21
CA PRO A 20 -3.44 -15.71 0.05
C PRO A 20 -4.10 -15.20 1.33
N THR A 21 -3.51 -15.48 2.50
CA THR A 21 -3.97 -14.99 3.80
C THR A 21 -2.88 -14.16 4.49
N LEU A 22 -3.30 -13.31 5.43
CA LEU A 22 -2.40 -12.55 6.28
C LEU A 22 -1.38 -13.47 6.99
N GLY A 23 -1.85 -14.57 7.56
CA GLY A 23 -1.00 -15.52 8.26
C GLY A 23 0.09 -16.13 7.36
N ASP A 24 -0.21 -16.38 6.08
CA ASP A 24 0.79 -16.88 5.12
C ASP A 24 1.88 -15.82 4.86
N ALA A 25 1.49 -14.55 4.73
CA ALA A 25 2.45 -13.45 4.54
C ALA A 25 3.33 -13.24 5.78
N GLU A 26 2.74 -13.23 6.97
CA GLU A 26 3.49 -13.12 8.22
C GLU A 26 4.50 -14.27 8.39
N ASP A 27 4.08 -15.51 8.09
CA ASP A 27 4.95 -16.69 8.16
C ASP A 27 6.12 -16.60 7.15
N ALA A 28 5.94 -15.86 6.06
CA ALA A 28 6.98 -15.57 5.07
C ALA A 28 7.86 -14.35 5.39
N GLY A 29 7.53 -13.59 6.45
CA GLY A 29 8.31 -12.44 6.92
C GLY A 29 7.80 -11.07 6.48
N TYR A 30 6.55 -10.98 6.00
CA TYR A 30 5.88 -9.68 5.90
C TYR A 30 5.50 -9.15 7.27
N THR A 31 5.61 -7.84 7.45
CA THR A 31 5.22 -7.13 8.67
C THR A 31 4.12 -6.13 8.36
N MET A 32 3.13 -6.00 9.24
CA MET A 32 2.11 -4.97 9.14
C MET A 32 2.74 -3.58 9.28
N SER A 33 2.62 -2.77 8.24
CA SER A 33 3.03 -1.36 8.26
C SER A 33 1.86 -0.42 8.46
N VAL A 34 0.65 -0.80 8.02
CA VAL A 34 -0.57 -0.03 8.26
C VAL A 34 -1.62 -0.98 8.82
N GLY A 35 -2.20 -0.61 9.96
CA GLY A 35 -3.34 -1.31 10.55
C GLY A 35 -4.60 -1.15 9.69
N TYR A 36 -5.67 -1.85 10.06
CA TYR A 36 -6.89 -1.83 9.24
C TYR A 36 -7.44 -0.41 9.10
N THR A 37 -7.56 0.04 7.85
CA THR A 37 -8.06 1.36 7.49
C THR A 37 -9.24 1.21 6.54
N LYS A 38 -10.34 1.93 6.81
CA LYS A 38 -11.52 1.94 5.94
C LYS A 38 -11.12 2.23 4.50
N GLY A 39 -11.62 1.43 3.56
CA GLY A 39 -11.34 1.55 2.14
C GLY A 39 -9.98 0.98 1.71
N MET A 40 -9.11 0.61 2.63
CA MET A 40 -7.72 0.24 2.35
C MET A 40 -7.36 -1.16 2.87
N GLY A 41 -8.00 -1.62 3.96
CA GLY A 41 -7.57 -2.83 4.64
C GLY A 41 -6.28 -2.59 5.42
N THR A 42 -5.51 -3.66 5.67
CA THR A 42 -4.15 -3.55 6.22
C THR A 42 -3.12 -3.42 5.11
N HIS A 43 -1.89 -2.99 5.42
CA HIS A 43 -0.76 -3.01 4.48
C HIS A 43 0.42 -3.74 5.09
N HIS A 44 0.99 -4.69 4.34
CA HIS A 44 2.05 -5.55 4.79
C HIS A 44 3.25 -5.46 3.85
N VAL A 45 4.44 -5.24 4.41
CA VAL A 45 5.69 -5.02 3.67
C VAL A 45 6.75 -6.02 4.12
N MET A 46 7.61 -6.42 3.19
CA MET A 46 8.78 -7.25 3.48
C MET A 46 10.02 -6.37 3.68
N LEU A 47 10.48 -6.26 4.93
CA LEU A 47 11.60 -5.39 5.30
C LEU A 47 12.96 -6.07 5.23
N ASN A 48 13.03 -7.41 5.10
CA ASN A 48 14.30 -8.16 5.02
C ASN A 48 15.32 -7.81 6.13
N GLY A 49 14.83 -7.48 7.33
CA GLY A 49 15.66 -7.09 8.47
C GLY A 49 16.10 -5.63 8.52
N PHE A 50 15.65 -4.79 7.59
CA PHE A 50 15.79 -3.33 7.67
C PHE A 50 15.10 -2.78 8.94
N SER A 51 15.73 -1.80 9.58
CA SER A 51 15.15 -1.04 10.70
C SER A 51 15.34 0.46 10.52
N MET A 52 14.30 1.25 10.80
CA MET A 52 14.43 2.71 10.88
C MET A 52 15.23 3.17 12.11
N GLU A 53 15.52 2.28 13.05
CA GLU A 53 16.41 2.55 14.19
C GLU A 53 17.90 2.39 13.84
N ASP A 54 18.22 1.94 12.61
CA ASP A 54 19.59 1.81 12.17
C ASP A 54 20.28 3.19 12.17
N PRO A 55 21.54 3.32 12.67
CA PRO A 55 22.21 4.61 12.78
C PRO A 55 22.42 5.39 11.47
N GLY A 56 22.18 4.75 10.33
CA GLY A 56 22.27 5.35 9.00
C GLY A 56 20.94 5.78 8.39
N PHE A 57 19.81 5.53 9.06
CA PHE A 57 18.51 5.97 8.58
C PHE A 57 18.31 7.48 8.84
N ASP A 58 17.94 8.22 7.81
CA ASP A 58 17.61 9.64 7.87
C ASP A 58 16.12 9.83 7.59
N ALA A 59 15.34 10.23 8.59
CA ALA A 59 13.91 10.44 8.43
C ALA A 59 13.56 11.60 7.48
N GLN A 60 14.49 12.51 7.19
CA GLN A 60 14.28 13.64 6.29
C GLN A 60 14.67 13.34 4.83
N ASP A 61 15.52 12.33 4.61
CA ASP A 61 15.88 11.77 3.29
C ASP A 61 15.89 10.23 3.37
N PRO A 62 14.72 9.61 3.56
CA PRO A 62 14.66 8.19 3.90
C PRO A 62 15.05 7.32 2.71
N ARG A 63 15.77 6.24 3.02
CA ARG A 63 16.05 5.13 2.10
C ARG A 63 15.84 3.83 2.85
N PHE A 64 15.38 2.81 2.14
CA PHE A 64 15.03 1.50 2.71
C PHE A 64 15.91 0.39 2.10
N PRO A 65 17.24 0.44 2.30
CA PRO A 65 18.17 -0.48 1.67
C PRO A 65 17.88 -1.93 2.06
N GLY A 66 17.92 -2.83 1.07
CA GLY A 66 17.65 -4.25 1.26
C GLY A 66 16.16 -4.63 1.29
N THR A 67 15.27 -3.64 1.26
CA THR A 67 13.84 -3.85 1.01
C THR A 67 13.52 -3.74 -0.48
N ARG A 68 12.24 -3.91 -0.84
CA ARG A 68 11.73 -3.59 -2.18
C ARG A 68 11.24 -2.14 -2.33
N VAL A 69 11.21 -1.39 -1.23
CA VAL A 69 10.83 0.03 -1.25
C VAL A 69 12.04 0.83 -1.79
N ASP A 70 12.14 0.87 -3.12
CA ASP A 70 13.27 1.42 -3.85
C ASP A 70 12.81 2.25 -5.06
N ASP A 71 13.72 2.56 -5.99
CA ASP A 71 13.48 3.41 -7.16
C ASP A 71 13.06 2.63 -8.41
N LEU A 72 12.73 1.34 -8.27
CA LEU A 72 12.36 0.46 -9.38
C LEU A 72 10.90 0.02 -9.27
N PHE A 73 10.10 0.45 -10.25
CA PHE A 73 8.76 -0.11 -10.43
C PHE A 73 8.85 -1.53 -11.04
N GLU A 74 8.39 -2.54 -10.29
CA GLU A 74 8.23 -3.92 -10.75
C GLU A 74 6.74 -4.30 -10.70
N HIS A 75 6.07 -4.30 -11.86
CA HIS A 75 4.63 -4.55 -11.95
C HIS A 75 4.17 -5.87 -11.33
N ASP A 76 5.05 -6.88 -11.28
CA ASP A 76 4.74 -8.22 -10.79
C ASP A 76 4.93 -8.36 -9.27
N LYS A 77 5.56 -7.39 -8.61
CA LYS A 77 6.00 -7.51 -7.20
C LYS A 77 5.71 -6.23 -6.41
N PRO A 78 4.44 -5.99 -6.01
CA PRO A 78 4.09 -4.86 -5.18
C PRO A 78 4.88 -4.83 -3.86
N GLU A 79 5.23 -3.63 -3.40
CA GLU A 79 5.90 -3.43 -2.11
C GLU A 79 4.97 -3.77 -0.94
N PHE A 80 3.66 -3.54 -1.11
CA PHE A 80 2.65 -3.82 -0.10
C PHE A 80 1.62 -4.83 -0.59
N LEU A 81 1.37 -5.85 0.26
CA LEU A 81 0.20 -6.72 0.18
C LEU A 81 -0.87 -6.20 1.13
N MET A 82 -2.12 -6.14 0.67
CA MET A 82 -3.23 -5.61 1.45
C MET A 82 -4.23 -6.71 1.81
N TYR A 83 -4.60 -6.79 3.08
CA TYR A 83 -5.52 -7.82 3.59
C TYR A 83 -6.80 -7.19 4.14
N GLY A 84 -7.89 -7.96 4.07
CA GLY A 84 -9.22 -7.51 4.46
C GLY A 84 -9.42 -7.32 5.96
N GLY A 85 -8.41 -7.60 6.78
CA GLY A 85 -8.49 -7.55 8.24
C GLY A 85 -7.14 -7.84 8.90
N GLU A 86 -7.13 -7.80 10.24
CA GLU A 86 -5.93 -8.01 11.07
C GLU A 86 -5.84 -9.44 11.62
N GLU A 87 -6.84 -10.28 11.36
CA GLU A 87 -6.83 -11.68 11.76
C GLU A 87 -6.05 -12.53 10.76
N ARG A 88 -5.38 -13.59 11.22
CA ARG A 88 -4.50 -14.41 10.37
C ARG A 88 -5.18 -15.04 9.16
N ASP A 89 -6.49 -15.27 9.20
CA ASP A 89 -7.26 -15.81 8.08
C ASP A 89 -7.82 -14.74 7.14
N SER A 90 -7.51 -13.46 7.37
CA SER A 90 -7.90 -12.36 6.49
C SER A 90 -7.33 -12.57 5.10
N GLU A 91 -8.20 -12.49 4.10
CA GLU A 91 -7.85 -12.72 2.70
C GLU A 91 -7.14 -11.53 2.07
N LEU A 92 -6.28 -11.80 1.09
CA LEU A 92 -5.66 -10.79 0.24
C LEU A 92 -6.74 -10.06 -0.57
N VAL A 93 -6.74 -8.72 -0.53
CA VAL A 93 -7.77 -7.89 -1.16
C VAL A 93 -7.22 -6.92 -2.21
N GLY A 94 -5.94 -6.58 -2.15
CA GLY A 94 -5.34 -5.59 -3.04
C GLY A 94 -3.83 -5.49 -2.90
N PHE A 95 -3.27 -4.56 -3.66
CA PHE A 95 -1.84 -4.31 -3.76
C PHE A 95 -1.55 -2.82 -3.72
N ALA A 96 -0.36 -2.46 -3.22
CA ALA A 96 0.19 -1.14 -3.46
C ALA A 96 1.67 -1.22 -3.88
N TRP A 97 2.03 -0.39 -4.85
CA TRP A 97 3.42 -0.12 -5.21
C TRP A 97 3.85 1.17 -4.54
N PHE A 98 5.09 1.21 -4.06
CA PHE A 98 5.63 2.34 -3.33
C PHE A 98 7.06 2.63 -3.76
N VAL A 99 7.22 3.59 -4.67
CA VAL A 99 8.41 3.78 -5.48
C VAL A 99 9.04 5.15 -5.21
N TYR A 100 10.34 5.16 -4.95
CA TYR A 100 11.13 6.38 -4.84
C TYR A 100 11.34 7.01 -6.22
N ALA A 101 10.90 8.25 -6.41
CA ALA A 101 11.14 9.02 -7.62
C ALA A 101 11.11 10.54 -7.32
N PRO A 102 11.73 11.38 -8.19
CA PRO A 102 11.70 12.83 -8.02
C PRO A 102 10.29 13.39 -7.79
N ALA A 103 10.20 14.38 -6.90
CA ALA A 103 8.91 14.94 -6.47
C ALA A 103 8.12 15.67 -7.57
N ASP A 104 8.75 16.02 -8.69
CA ASP A 104 8.16 16.81 -9.78
C ASP A 104 7.47 15.97 -10.86
N SER A 105 7.67 14.65 -10.87
CA SER A 105 7.01 13.74 -11.80
C SER A 105 6.86 12.34 -11.22
N PRO A 106 5.70 11.67 -11.42
CA PRO A 106 5.55 10.28 -11.02
C PRO A 106 6.48 9.36 -11.83
N PRO A 107 6.84 8.18 -11.31
CA PRO A 107 7.59 7.18 -12.05
C PRO A 107 6.77 6.63 -13.23
N GLU A 108 7.46 5.96 -14.17
CA GLU A 108 6.77 5.10 -15.14
C GLU A 108 6.16 3.90 -14.40
N GLY A 109 4.89 3.61 -14.69
CA GLY A 109 4.14 2.53 -14.05
C GLY A 109 3.69 1.45 -15.03
N PHE A 110 2.42 1.06 -14.95
CA PHE A 110 1.85 0.03 -15.79
C PHE A 110 1.71 0.49 -17.25
N THR A 111 1.55 -0.45 -18.17
CA THR A 111 1.26 -0.11 -19.57
C THR A 111 -0.06 0.67 -19.67
N GLY A 112 0.04 1.95 -20.03
CA GLY A 112 -1.09 2.87 -20.17
C GLY A 112 -0.81 4.17 -19.44
N ASP A 113 -1.86 4.94 -19.18
CA ASP A 113 -1.77 6.22 -18.46
C ASP A 113 -2.78 6.26 -17.29
N ASN A 114 -3.17 5.10 -16.74
CA ASN A 114 -4.23 4.98 -15.73
C ASN A 114 -3.70 4.75 -14.31
N ASP A 115 -2.40 4.91 -14.10
CA ASP A 115 -1.80 4.80 -12.77
C ASP A 115 -2.14 6.05 -11.96
N TRP A 116 -2.93 5.89 -10.91
CA TRP A 116 -3.26 6.98 -9.98
C TRP A 116 -2.21 7.12 -8.91
N TRP A 117 -1.02 7.56 -9.35
CA TRP A 117 0.06 7.90 -8.46
C TRP A 117 -0.33 9.04 -7.51
N HIS A 118 -0.15 8.80 -6.22
CA HIS A 118 -0.28 9.81 -5.16
C HIS A 118 0.93 9.72 -4.23
N ARG A 119 1.01 10.63 -3.26
CA ARG A 119 2.09 10.67 -2.27
C ARG A 119 1.54 11.06 -0.91
N HIS A 120 2.32 10.71 0.11
CA HIS A 120 2.18 11.27 1.45
C HIS A 120 3.35 12.22 1.68
N ASP A 121 3.10 13.46 2.13
CA ASP A 121 4.20 14.38 2.45
C ASP A 121 5.02 13.84 3.62
N SER A 122 4.33 13.40 4.67
CA SER A 122 4.95 12.71 5.80
C SER A 122 4.01 11.71 6.46
N LEU A 123 4.59 10.60 6.90
CA LEU A 123 3.92 9.62 7.77
C LEU A 123 4.68 9.53 9.11
N CYS A 124 3.92 9.49 10.20
CA CYS A 124 4.46 9.26 11.53
C CYS A 124 4.62 7.76 11.76
N PHE A 125 5.86 7.28 11.90
CA PHE A 125 6.15 5.86 12.12
C PHE A 125 6.56 5.59 13.55
N ARG A 126 6.03 4.51 14.14
CA ARG A 126 6.75 3.82 15.20
C ARG A 126 7.92 3.04 14.57
N THR A 127 9.11 3.63 14.65
CA THR A 127 10.31 3.19 13.94
C THR A 127 10.74 1.77 14.26
N SER A 128 10.54 1.32 15.50
CA SER A 128 10.87 -0.05 15.95
C SER A 128 10.02 -1.14 15.30
N GLU A 129 8.86 -0.78 14.74
CA GLU A 129 7.87 -1.71 14.19
C GLU A 129 7.59 -1.46 12.70
N PHE A 130 8.12 -0.37 12.11
CA PHE A 130 7.75 0.13 10.78
C PHE A 130 6.22 0.36 10.66
N LEU A 131 5.58 0.75 11.76
CA LEU A 131 4.12 0.90 11.84
C LEU A 131 3.73 2.38 11.70
N VAL A 132 2.86 2.68 10.73
CA VAL A 132 2.28 4.00 10.52
C VAL A 132 1.26 4.29 11.62
N MET A 133 1.45 5.42 12.29
CA MET A 133 0.64 5.90 13.42
C MET A 133 -0.23 7.11 13.04
N GLY A 134 -0.06 7.64 11.83
CA GLY A 134 -0.81 8.77 11.29
C GLY A 134 -0.08 9.45 10.15
N GLU A 135 -0.80 10.33 9.44
CA GLU A 135 -0.31 11.10 8.30
C GLU A 135 -0.26 12.59 8.64
N ASN A 136 0.77 13.29 8.14
CA ASN A 136 0.91 14.75 8.22
C ASN A 136 0.69 15.33 9.62
N LEU A 137 1.16 14.61 10.64
CA LEU A 137 1.09 15.05 12.04
C LEU A 137 2.17 16.10 12.30
N ASP A 138 1.87 17.08 13.16
CA ASP A 138 2.92 17.90 13.74
C ASP A 138 3.88 17.05 14.62
N GLU A 139 5.09 17.55 14.83
CA GLU A 139 6.16 16.85 15.55
C GLU A 139 5.75 16.47 16.98
N GLU A 140 5.09 17.38 17.70
CA GLU A 140 4.60 17.13 19.07
C GLU A 140 3.59 15.96 19.10
N THR A 141 2.63 15.95 18.18
CA THR A 141 1.62 14.89 18.10
C THR A 141 2.21 13.54 17.70
N CYS A 142 3.21 13.52 16.81
CA CYS A 142 3.88 12.28 16.42
C CYS A 142 4.76 11.74 17.57
N ASP A 143 5.52 12.61 18.23
CA ASP A 143 6.38 12.26 19.37
C ASP A 143 5.55 11.73 20.55
N ASP A 144 4.39 12.34 20.85
CA ASP A 144 3.47 11.89 21.89
C ASP A 144 2.89 10.48 21.62
N ARG A 145 2.87 10.06 20.35
CA ARG A 145 2.52 8.69 19.93
C ARG A 145 3.71 7.73 19.95
N GLY A 146 4.89 8.22 20.34
CA GLY A 146 6.15 7.48 20.31
C GLY A 146 6.64 7.20 18.89
N GLY A 147 6.29 8.07 17.94
CA GLY A 147 6.68 7.94 16.54
C GLY A 147 7.72 8.97 16.11
N VAL A 148 8.12 8.88 14.85
CA VAL A 148 8.98 9.84 14.14
C VAL A 148 8.33 10.14 12.79
N ASN A 149 8.19 11.43 12.46
CA ASN A 149 7.74 11.84 11.14
C ASN A 149 8.84 11.56 10.11
N VAL A 150 8.52 10.71 9.13
CA VAL A 150 9.38 10.38 8.00
C VAL A 150 8.88 11.15 6.77
N ASN A 151 9.77 11.85 6.08
CA ASN A 151 9.47 12.62 4.87
C ASN A 151 9.35 11.69 3.67
N LEU A 152 8.16 11.61 3.07
CA LEU A 152 7.86 10.71 1.96
C LEU A 152 7.49 11.45 0.68
N GLY A 153 7.80 12.75 0.58
CA GLY A 153 7.47 13.56 -0.59
C GLY A 153 8.12 13.12 -1.91
N GLU A 154 9.12 12.24 -1.87
CA GLU A 154 9.74 11.60 -3.05
C GLU A 154 9.34 10.12 -3.19
N TYR A 155 8.31 9.66 -2.48
CA TYR A 155 7.77 8.32 -2.61
C TYR A 155 6.35 8.36 -3.17
N TRP A 156 6.19 7.73 -4.33
CA TRP A 156 4.94 7.64 -5.06
C TRP A 156 4.27 6.31 -4.78
N MET A 157 2.96 6.35 -4.52
CA MET A 157 2.15 5.19 -4.26
C MET A 157 1.05 5.05 -5.30
N VAL A 158 0.79 3.83 -5.73
CA VAL A 158 -0.41 3.48 -6.51
C VAL A 158 -1.00 2.20 -5.94
N HIS A 159 -2.32 2.17 -5.80
CA HIS A 159 -3.06 1.00 -5.33
C HIS A 159 -3.66 0.26 -6.52
N ALA A 160 -3.83 -1.06 -6.42
CA ALA A 160 -4.59 -1.83 -7.39
C ALA A 160 -5.51 -2.88 -6.73
N TRP A 161 -6.78 -2.84 -7.14
CA TRP A 161 -7.87 -3.71 -6.69
C TRP A 161 -8.22 -4.72 -7.78
N ILE A 162 -7.39 -5.76 -7.90
CA ILE A 162 -7.46 -6.73 -9.01
C ILE A 162 -7.68 -8.17 -8.55
N VAL A 163 -7.74 -8.40 -7.23
CA VAL A 163 -8.01 -9.71 -6.63
C VAL A 163 -9.51 -9.94 -6.58
N ARG A 164 -10.00 -11.13 -6.93
CA ARG A 164 -11.44 -11.45 -6.78
C ARG A 164 -11.72 -11.94 -5.36
N PRO A 165 -12.86 -11.58 -4.73
CA PRO A 165 -13.97 -10.79 -5.29
C PRO A 165 -13.76 -9.26 -5.30
N TRP A 166 -12.69 -8.76 -4.69
CA TRP A 166 -12.27 -7.35 -4.54
C TRP A 166 -11.89 -6.59 -5.83
N LEU A 167 -12.31 -7.08 -6.99
CA LEU A 167 -11.99 -6.45 -8.26
C LEU A 167 -12.84 -5.18 -8.40
N ALA A 168 -12.20 -4.01 -8.43
CA ALA A 168 -12.89 -2.77 -8.76
C ALA A 168 -13.19 -2.72 -10.27
N TYR A 169 -14.44 -2.49 -10.64
CA TYR A 169 -14.91 -2.63 -12.03
C TYR A 169 -14.68 -1.39 -12.90
N ASP A 170 -14.85 -0.20 -12.34
CA ASP A 170 -14.74 1.05 -13.09
C ASP A 170 -13.28 1.46 -13.26
N ASP A 171 -12.51 1.42 -12.16
CA ASP A 171 -11.08 1.69 -12.17
C ASP A 171 -10.38 0.84 -11.12
N VAL A 172 -9.52 -0.06 -11.57
CA VAL A 172 -8.74 -0.94 -10.69
C VAL A 172 -7.72 -0.18 -9.87
N PHE A 173 -7.31 1.01 -10.31
CA PHE A 173 -6.28 1.82 -9.65
C PHE A 173 -6.84 2.89 -8.70
N THR A 174 -8.12 2.80 -8.33
CA THR A 174 -8.69 3.71 -7.33
C THR A 174 -7.97 3.60 -5.98
N ASN A 175 -7.88 4.70 -5.23
CA ASN A 175 -7.19 4.74 -3.94
C ASN A 175 -7.87 3.90 -2.85
N HIS A 176 -9.19 3.69 -2.93
CA HIS A 176 -9.96 3.01 -1.89
C HIS A 176 -11.00 2.05 -2.48
N HIS A 177 -11.19 0.90 -1.86
CA HIS A 177 -12.26 -0.04 -2.18
C HIS A 177 -13.51 0.24 -1.31
N PRO A 178 -14.67 0.57 -1.89
CA PRO A 178 -15.86 0.99 -1.13
C PRO A 178 -16.43 -0.08 -0.20
N CYS A 179 -16.18 -1.37 -0.49
CA CYS A 179 -16.61 -2.49 0.36
C CYS A 179 -15.68 -2.83 1.53
N LEU A 180 -14.63 -2.04 1.78
CA LEU A 180 -13.86 -2.11 3.01
C LEU A 180 -14.40 -1.05 3.97
N HIS A 181 -15.30 -1.45 4.87
CA HIS A 181 -15.96 -0.54 5.82
C HIS A 181 -15.05 -0.23 7.02
N GLU A 182 -15.53 0.56 7.99
CA GLU A 182 -14.74 0.82 9.21
C GLU A 182 -14.70 -0.41 10.12
N GLU A 183 -15.78 -1.19 10.13
CA GLU A 183 -15.94 -2.38 10.96
C GLU A 183 -15.36 -3.65 10.32
N GLY A 184 -14.89 -3.57 9.08
CA GLY A 184 -14.34 -4.71 8.35
C GLY A 184 -14.86 -4.87 6.92
N PRO A 185 -14.46 -5.96 6.25
CA PRO A 185 -14.79 -6.23 4.86
C PRO A 185 -16.26 -6.63 4.70
N GLU A 186 -16.93 -6.12 3.66
CA GLU A 186 -18.27 -6.54 3.27
C GLU A 186 -18.33 -8.05 2.99
N GLN A 187 -19.40 -8.68 3.46
CA GLN A 187 -19.62 -10.13 3.34
C GLN A 187 -20.78 -10.47 2.39
N ASP A 188 -21.68 -9.52 2.13
CA ASP A 188 -22.78 -9.69 1.19
C ASP A 188 -22.29 -9.40 -0.24
N PRO A 189 -22.22 -10.41 -1.14
CA PRO A 189 -21.78 -10.20 -2.52
C PRO A 189 -22.76 -9.37 -3.36
N ASP A 190 -24.00 -9.17 -2.89
CA ASP A 190 -25.02 -8.36 -3.55
C ASP A 190 -25.07 -6.91 -3.00
N ALA A 191 -24.15 -6.55 -2.08
CA ALA A 191 -24.08 -5.20 -1.52
C ALA A 191 -23.81 -4.14 -2.60
N GLU A 192 -24.42 -2.96 -2.44
CA GLU A 192 -24.32 -1.87 -3.43
C GLU A 192 -22.87 -1.38 -3.64
N CYS A 193 -22.04 -1.43 -2.59
CA CYS A 193 -20.65 -1.01 -2.64
C CYS A 193 -19.83 -1.72 -3.74
N TRP A 194 -20.17 -2.96 -4.11
CA TRP A 194 -19.41 -3.71 -5.13
C TRP A 194 -19.55 -3.10 -6.54
N GLY A 195 -20.58 -2.29 -6.76
CA GLY A 195 -20.79 -1.53 -7.98
C GLY A 195 -20.48 -0.05 -7.86
N GLU A 196 -19.95 0.42 -6.72
CA GLU A 196 -19.59 1.82 -6.52
C GLU A 196 -18.19 2.12 -7.07
N SER A 197 -18.06 3.24 -7.77
CA SER A 197 -16.78 3.86 -8.05
C SER A 197 -16.40 4.81 -6.92
N THR A 198 -15.19 4.72 -6.40
CA THR A 198 -14.62 5.74 -5.52
C THR A 198 -13.99 6.85 -6.37
N GLU A 199 -14.19 8.11 -5.97
CA GLU A 199 -13.49 9.23 -6.59
C GLU A 199 -12.00 9.14 -6.25
N HIS A 200 -11.13 9.49 -7.19
CA HIS A 200 -9.70 9.63 -6.95
C HIS A 200 -9.47 10.77 -5.96
N VAL A 201 -9.33 10.43 -4.69
CA VAL A 201 -9.00 11.41 -3.65
C VAL A 201 -7.52 11.74 -3.82
N GLY A 202 -7.22 12.69 -4.70
CA GLY A 202 -5.97 13.43 -4.64
C GLY A 202 -6.05 14.32 -3.40
N HIS A 203 -5.19 14.08 -2.42
CA HIS A 203 -4.93 15.12 -1.44
C HIS A 203 -4.32 16.29 -2.23
N ASP A 204 -5.00 17.44 -2.23
CA ASP A 204 -4.58 18.63 -2.98
C ASP A 204 -3.10 18.95 -2.67
N ILE A 205 -2.32 19.08 -3.75
CA ILE A 205 -0.87 19.39 -3.77
C ILE A 205 -0.59 20.78 -3.18
#